data_AF-A0A1I3NAV2-F1
#
_entry.id   AF-A0A1I3NAV2-F1
#
_cell.length_a   1.000
_cell.length_b   1.000
_cell.length_c   1.000
_cell.angle_alpha   90.00
_cell.angle_beta   90.00
_cell.angle_gamma   90.00
#
_symmetry.space_group_name_H-M   'P 1'
#
loop_
_entity.id
_entity.type
_entity.pdbx_description
1 polymer ?
#
loop_
_entity_poly.entity_id
_entity_poly.type
_entity_poly.pdbx_seq_one_letter_code
_entity_poly.pdbx_strand_id
1 'polypeptide(L)'
;MFSENLKECSQKDRSMKSITISFPIDVVESMKKVARLKGLSEYKILLKSYISAGLCRDEYRYSGISTVLLIEALKKIWGTRHRHPTSHTGCD
;
A
#
# COMPACT_ATOMS: atom_id res chain seq x y z
N MET A 1 -5.75 -9.46 -13.56
CA MET A 1 -6.20 -10.05 -12.28
C MET A 1 -6.17 -8.96 -11.21
N PHE A 2 -7.28 -8.25 -11.03
CA PHE A 2 -7.40 -7.11 -10.11
C PHE A 2 -8.81 -7.11 -9.50
N SER A 3 -9.24 -8.24 -8.92
CA SER A 3 -10.61 -8.36 -8.40
C SER A 3 -10.79 -9.43 -7.31
N GLU A 4 -9.71 -9.94 -6.73
CA GLU A 4 -9.83 -10.97 -5.68
C GLU A 4 -9.58 -10.35 -4.30
N ASN A 5 -8.59 -9.43 -4.17
CA ASN A 5 -8.29 -8.74 -2.92
C ASN A 5 -9.31 -7.64 -2.53
N LEU A 6 -10.03 -7.04 -3.49
CA LEU A 6 -11.08 -6.05 -3.16
C LEU A 6 -12.30 -6.72 -2.51
N LYS A 7 -12.53 -8.01 -2.81
CA LYS A 7 -13.68 -8.78 -2.31
C LYS A 7 -13.52 -9.23 -0.86
N GLU A 8 -12.28 -9.35 -0.36
CA GLU A 8 -12.02 -9.65 1.05
C GLU A 8 -12.35 -8.48 1.99
N CYS A 9 -12.35 -7.22 1.52
CA CYS A 9 -12.86 -6.09 2.31
C CYS A 9 -14.38 -6.16 2.55
N SER A 10 -15.09 -7.00 1.81
CA SER A 10 -16.55 -7.08 1.79
C SER A 10 -17.07 -8.49 2.12
N GLN A 11 -16.40 -9.24 3.00
CA GLN A 11 -17.06 -10.35 3.69
C GLN A 11 -17.81 -9.82 4.92
N LYS A 12 -19.14 -9.99 4.91
CA LYS A 12 -20.08 -9.52 5.95
C LYS A 12 -19.87 -10.18 7.31
N ASP A 13 -19.18 -11.32 7.35
CA ASP A 13 -18.91 -12.11 8.55
C ASP A 13 -17.40 -12.16 8.82
N ARG A 14 -16.79 -10.99 9.06
CA ARG A 14 -15.38 -10.94 9.45
C ARG A 14 -15.30 -10.88 10.96
N SER A 15 -14.58 -11.83 11.57
CA SER A 15 -14.22 -11.79 12.98
C SER A 15 -13.56 -10.45 13.30
N MET A 16 -14.30 -9.59 14.01
CA MET A 16 -13.85 -8.23 14.31
C MET A 16 -12.93 -8.30 15.52
N LYS A 17 -11.63 -8.10 15.33
CA LYS A 17 -10.68 -8.05 16.45
C LYS A 17 -10.75 -6.67 17.10
N SER A 18 -11.17 -6.61 18.35
CA SER A 18 -11.08 -5.38 19.15
C SER A 18 -9.60 -5.11 19.47
N ILE A 19 -9.13 -3.92 19.10
CA ILE A 19 -7.78 -3.45 19.41
C ILE A 19 -7.93 -2.25 20.33
N THR A 20 -7.35 -2.35 21.54
CA THR A 20 -7.30 -1.23 22.49
C THR A 20 -5.98 -0.51 22.31
N ILE A 21 -6.03 0.77 21.94
CA ILE A 21 -4.85 1.63 21.78
C ILE A 21 -5.02 2.82 22.71
N SER A 22 -4.02 3.07 23.56
CA SER A 22 -4.00 4.22 24.46
C SER A 22 -3.44 5.44 23.72
N PHE A 23 -4.18 6.55 23.73
CA PHE A 23 -3.75 7.83 23.16
C PHE A 23 -3.63 8.88 24.27
N PRO A 24 -2.73 9.87 24.11
CA PRO A 24 -2.69 11.04 24.98
C PRO A 24 -4.02 11.81 24.90
N ILE A 25 -4.44 12.38 26.03
CA ILE A 25 -5.71 13.13 26.13
C ILE A 25 -5.76 14.30 25.14
N ASP A 26 -4.65 15.01 24.97
CA ASP A 26 -4.52 16.13 24.02
C ASP A 26 -4.84 15.71 22.57
N VAL A 27 -4.32 14.55 22.16
CA VAL A 27 -4.54 14.00 20.82
C VAL A 27 -6.00 13.61 20.64
N VAL A 28 -6.62 13.00 21.66
CA VAL A 28 -8.05 12.63 21.61
C VAL A 28 -8.94 13.88 21.50
N GLU A 29 -8.59 14.97 22.18
CA GLU A 29 -9.31 16.23 22.07
C GLU A 29 -9.19 16.82 20.66
N SER A 30 -7.97 16.84 20.10
CA SER A 30 -7.73 17.25 18.73
C SER A 30 -8.50 16.40 17.72
N MET A 31 -8.56 15.08 17.91
CA MET A 31 -9.36 14.19 17.07
C MET A 31 -10.85 14.49 17.14
N LYS A 32 -11.39 14.83 18.32
CA LYS A 32 -12.79 15.26 18.45
C LYS A 32 -13.06 16.54 17.67
N LYS A 33 -12.14 17.52 17.70
CA LYS A 33 -12.24 18.77 16.91
C LYS A 33 -12.26 18.46 15.41
N VAL A 34 -11.33 17.64 14.92
CA VAL A 34 -11.25 17.23 13.52
C VAL A 34 -12.47 16.40 13.09
N ALA A 35 -12.98 15.53 13.96
CA ALA A 35 -14.18 14.74 13.69
C ALA A 35 -15.39 15.66 13.43
N ARG A 36 -15.62 16.66 14.29
CA ARG A 36 -16.69 17.65 14.11
C ARG A 36 -16.57 18.40 12.78
N LEU A 37 -15.37 18.83 12.40
CA LEU A 37 -15.13 19.50 11.12
C LEU A 37 -15.42 18.60 9.91
N LYS A 38 -15.22 17.30 10.05
CA LYS A 38 -15.55 16.29 9.04
C LYS A 38 -17.01 15.83 9.07
N GLY A 39 -17.86 16.38 9.95
CA GLY A 39 -19.24 15.94 10.15
C GLY A 39 -19.37 14.58 10.84
N LEU A 40 -18.30 14.10 11.48
CA LEU A 40 -18.26 12.84 12.23
C LEU A 40 -18.47 13.12 13.72
N SER A 41 -19.45 12.45 14.34
CA SER A 41 -19.76 12.64 15.76
C SER A 41 -18.79 11.91 16.69
N GLU A 42 -18.09 10.89 16.20
CA GLU A 42 -17.24 10.03 17.03
C GLU A 42 -15.82 9.95 16.49
N TYR A 43 -14.84 10.25 17.34
CA TYR A 43 -13.42 10.19 16.98
C TYR A 43 -12.97 8.77 16.58
N LYS A 44 -13.66 7.72 17.06
CA LYS A 44 -13.39 6.34 16.67
C LYS A 44 -13.72 6.09 15.19
N ILE A 45 -14.75 6.73 14.64
CA ILE A 45 -15.09 6.63 13.22
C ILE A 45 -14.02 7.31 12.38
N LEU A 46 -13.57 8.50 12.81
CA LEU A 46 -12.45 9.20 12.19
C LEU A 46 -11.21 8.31 12.18
N LEU A 47 -10.84 7.73 13.32
CA LEU A 47 -9.69 6.85 13.46
C LEU A 47 -9.78 5.64 12.53
N LYS A 48 -10.93 4.96 12.51
CA LYS A 48 -11.17 3.80 11.63
C LYS A 48 -10.98 4.18 10.16
N SER A 49 -11.48 5.34 9.74
CA SER A 49 -11.33 5.85 8.37
C SER A 49 -9.87 6.18 8.02
N TYR A 50 -9.12 6.77 8.96
CA TYR A 50 -7.69 7.05 8.75
C TYR A 50 -6.88 5.77 8.61
N ILE A 51 -7.13 4.79 9.48
CA ILE A 51 -6.44 3.50 9.43
C ILE A 51 -6.77 2.76 8.13
N SER A 52 -8.04 2.71 7.71
CA SER A 52 -8.41 2.05 6.46
C SER A 52 -7.81 2.73 5.23
N ALA A 53 -7.79 4.05 5.20
CA ALA A 53 -7.21 4.80 4.08
C ALA A 53 -5.68 4.66 4.03
N GLY A 54 -5.02 4.71 5.19
CA GLY A 54 -3.58 4.46 5.31
C GLY A 54 -3.23 3.06 4.84
N LEU A 55 -3.90 2.04 5.38
CA LEU A 55 -3.66 0.65 5.02
C LEU A 55 -3.90 0.38 3.53
N CYS A 56 -5.00 0.88 2.96
CA CYS A 56 -5.27 0.72 1.52
C CYS A 56 -4.19 1.39 0.66
N ARG A 57 -3.70 2.57 1.08
CA ARG A 57 -2.61 3.26 0.39
C ARG A 57 -1.29 2.51 0.51
N ASP A 58 -0.99 1.97 1.67
CA ASP A 58 0.20 1.15 1.88
C ASP A 58 0.09 -0.15 1.07
N GLU A 59 -1.01 -0.89 1.15
CA GLU A 59 -1.26 -2.07 0.31
C GLU A 59 -1.07 -1.75 -1.18
N TYR A 60 -1.60 -0.63 -1.66
CA TYR A 60 -1.35 -0.19 -3.03
C TYR A 60 0.13 0.05 -3.32
N ARG A 61 0.83 0.78 -2.44
CA ARG A 61 2.27 1.08 -2.59
C ARG A 61 3.13 -0.18 -2.56
N TYR A 62 2.85 -1.12 -1.66
CA TYR A 62 3.62 -2.35 -1.48
C TYR A 62 3.22 -3.44 -2.49
N SER A 63 1.99 -3.41 -3.05
CA SER A 63 1.59 -4.30 -4.16
C SER A 63 2.38 -4.07 -5.43
N GLY A 64 2.84 -2.83 -5.67
CA GLY A 64 3.70 -2.48 -6.79
C GLY A 64 5.16 -2.93 -6.64
N ILE A 65 5.62 -3.20 -5.41
CA ILE A 65 7.05 -3.52 -5.18
C ILE A 65 7.40 -4.89 -5.77
N SER A 66 6.50 -5.86 -5.70
CA SER A 66 6.71 -7.17 -6.33
C SER A 66 6.80 -7.08 -7.86
N THR A 67 6.01 -6.19 -8.48
CA THR A 67 6.03 -5.97 -9.92
C THR A 67 7.22 -5.12 -10.37
N VAL A 68 7.65 -4.13 -9.59
CA VAL A 68 8.88 -3.35 -9.86
C VAL A 68 10.11 -4.25 -9.75
N LEU A 69 10.22 -5.07 -8.70
CA LEU A 69 11.30 -6.05 -8.56
C LEU A 69 11.31 -7.08 -9.69
N LEU A 70 10.13 -7.52 -10.13
CA LEU A 70 10.00 -8.43 -11.29
C LEU A 70 10.43 -7.75 -12.59
N ILE A 71 10.04 -6.49 -12.84
CA ILE A 71 10.44 -5.70 -14.02
C ILE A 71 11.96 -5.48 -14.01
N GLU A 72 12.56 -5.17 -12.86
CA GLU A 72 14.01 -5.02 -12.72
C GLU A 72 14.74 -6.35 -12.96
N ALA A 73 14.25 -7.45 -12.43
CA ALA A 73 14.79 -8.79 -12.69
C ALA A 73 14.71 -9.15 -14.18
N LEU A 74 13.56 -8.88 -14.82
CA LEU A 74 13.37 -9.13 -16.26
C LEU A 74 14.27 -8.25 -17.13
N LYS A 75 14.42 -6.96 -16.80
CA LYS A 75 15.38 -6.05 -17.46
C LYS A 75 16.82 -6.55 -17.34
N LYS A 76 17.21 -7.08 -16.18
CA LYS A 76 18.55 -7.65 -15.97
C LYS A 76 18.80 -8.89 -16.83
N ILE A 77 17.79 -9.76 -16.97
CA ILE A 77 17.87 -10.98 -17.79
C ILE A 77 17.85 -10.67 -19.30
N TRP A 78 17.06 -9.69 -19.73
CA TRP A 78 17.01 -9.27 -21.14
C TRP A 78 18.22 -8.43 -21.54
N GLY A 79 18.77 -7.62 -20.64
CA GLY A 79 19.98 -6.82 -20.87
C GLY A 79 21.26 -7.66 -21.01
N THR A 80 21.30 -8.87 -20.45
CA THR A 80 22.41 -9.83 -20.65
C THR A 80 22.24 -10.70 -21.89
N ARG A 81 21.01 -10.92 -22.36
CA ARG A 81 20.73 -11.72 -23.57
C ARG A 81 20.95 -10.96 -24.89
N HIS A 82 20.85 -9.63 -24.88
CA HIS A 82 20.98 -8.78 -26.08
C HIS A 82 22.32 -8.03 -26.18
N ARG A 83 23.39 -8.52 -25.54
CA ARG A 83 24.75 -8.03 -25.77
C ARG A 83 25.44 -8.94 -26.77
N HIS A 84 25.18 -8.71 -28.06
CA HIS A 84 25.95 -9.32 -29.13
C HIS A 84 27.38 -8.76 -29.07
N PRO A 85 28.44 -9.58 -28.95
CA PRO A 85 29.79 -9.10 -29.11
C PRO A 85 30.03 -8.88 -30.61
N THR A 86 29.75 -7.68 -31.12
CA THR A 86 30.35 -7.23 -32.38
C THR A 86 31.73 -6.68 -32.05
N SER A 87 32.68 -7.57 -31.80
CA SER A 87 34.10 -7.24 -31.91
C SER A 87 34.45 -7.20 -33.40
N HIS A 88 34.25 -6.01 -33.97
CA HIS A 88 34.91 -5.58 -35.19
C HIS A 88 36.35 -5.21 -34.78
N THR A 89 37.31 -6.07 -35.07
CA THR A 89 38.73 -5.72 -35.04
C THR A 89 39.24 -5.81 -36.47
N GLY A 90 39.42 -4.65 -37.10
CA GLY A 90 40.11 -4.52 -38.38
C GLY A 90 41.61 -4.27 -38.17
N CYS A 91 42.37 -4.41 -39.26
CA CYS A 91 43.83 -4.29 -39.42
C CYS A 91 44.58 -5.45 -38.72
N ASP A 92 45.28 -6.34 -39.42
CA ASP A 92 46.33 -6.15 -40.44
C ASP A 92 46.34 -7.26 -41.52
#